data_AF-A0A284SDK2-F1
#
_entry.id   AF-A0A284SDK2-F1
#
_cell.length_a   1.000
_cell.length_b   1.000
_cell.length_c   1.000
_cell.angle_alpha   90.00
_cell.angle_beta   90.00
_cell.angle_gamma   90.00
#
_symmetry.space_group_name_H-M   'P 1'
#
loop_
_entity.id
_entity.type
_entity.pdbx_description
1 polymer ?
#
loop_
_entity_poly.entity_id
_entity_poly.type
_entity_poly.pdbx_seq_one_letter_code
_entity_poly.pdbx_strand_id
1 'polypeptide(L)'
;MVLAWESDRTKPNPFSPTLHPVTENAVRLELAREERTENIIEIRHDVSPSEFIAQGLQLEEAQVRLIDDIKELGAHSTDLQRTRIQQQANRISRKIDAWIEIQKVYMPKTSLLRARDNDQRAPGVETHSTKIPLYLPSTALRLGAVDTSPKNTIVNDERRLWLAQAHDTLAMLRDHLLLKSYLTIWRQRFSRGQRYGTKANTLMHRVEAKISADAAQYRRVYAALDAVSAYLRQYEWKTGLFPLRPEDISGLDSYDDLRTEGHRSLSWIWKTNIQGGEEGLQEALRIEWCKSRARAQRWQEECELLIEEIHHVKVTFQFYETVWKDRAKKVDLPGARAYALKQAALWQELEKSAAEQWNSTLASLPLLSHEVPDPTLNLDSP
;
A
#
# COMPACT_ATOMS: atom_id res chain seq x y z
N MET A 1 -1.44 24.97 -2.75
CA MET A 1 -0.16 24.92 -3.55
C MET A 1 -0.38 24.61 -5.04
N VAL A 2 -1.25 23.67 -5.40
CA VAL A 2 -1.51 23.24 -6.79
C VAL A 2 -2.10 24.33 -7.69
N LEU A 3 -3.16 25.02 -7.23
CA LEU A 3 -3.80 26.11 -7.99
C LEU A 3 -2.83 27.26 -8.30
N ALA A 4 -1.88 27.49 -7.40
CA ALA A 4 -0.84 28.51 -7.57
C ALA A 4 0.17 28.13 -8.66
N TRP A 5 0.53 26.85 -8.78
CA TRP A 5 1.40 26.33 -9.85
C TRP A 5 0.68 26.30 -11.21
N GLU A 6 -0.63 26.04 -11.22
CA GLU A 6 -1.40 26.08 -12.47
C GLU A 6 -1.61 27.48 -13.00
N SER A 7 -1.80 28.44 -12.10
CA SER A 7 -1.87 29.86 -12.46
C SER A 7 -0.49 30.38 -12.89
N ASP A 8 0.59 29.80 -12.36
CA ASP A 8 1.96 30.20 -12.63
C ASP A 8 2.93 29.01 -12.60
N ARG A 9 3.28 28.54 -13.80
CA ARG A 9 4.15 27.36 -14.00
C ARG A 9 5.60 27.57 -13.55
N THR A 10 5.98 28.78 -13.14
CA THR A 10 7.32 29.07 -12.62
C THR A 10 7.48 28.68 -11.14
N LYS A 11 6.37 28.44 -10.42
CA LYS A 11 6.39 28.02 -9.01
C LYS A 11 6.88 26.57 -8.86
N PRO A 12 7.38 26.18 -7.67
CA PRO A 12 7.84 24.82 -7.44
C PRO A 12 6.71 23.82 -7.72
N ASN A 13 7.03 22.82 -8.52
CA ASN A 13 6.10 21.77 -8.89
C ASN A 13 5.74 20.96 -7.63
N PRO A 14 4.48 20.99 -7.15
CA PRO A 14 4.08 20.22 -5.96
C PRO A 14 4.18 18.70 -6.17
N PHE A 15 4.42 18.25 -7.41
CA PHE A 15 4.53 16.85 -7.82
C PHE A 15 5.97 16.38 -8.09
N SER A 16 6.99 17.21 -7.81
CA SER A 16 8.37 16.71 -7.77
C SER A 16 8.57 15.93 -6.46
N PRO A 17 9.03 14.67 -6.50
CA PRO A 17 9.33 13.93 -5.28
C PRO A 17 10.40 14.68 -4.48
N THR A 18 10.05 15.15 -3.28
CA THR A 18 10.92 16.02 -2.47
C THR A 18 11.93 15.25 -1.62
N LEU A 19 11.70 13.97 -1.35
CA LEU A 19 12.68 13.10 -0.71
C LEU A 19 12.79 11.80 -1.51
N HIS A 20 13.89 11.07 -1.32
CA HIS A 20 13.99 9.66 -1.71
C HIS A 20 13.67 8.83 -0.46
N PRO A 21 12.93 7.71 -0.60
CA PRO A 21 12.68 6.82 0.52
C PRO A 21 14.03 6.24 0.90
N VAL A 22 14.25 6.08 2.20
CA VAL A 22 15.51 5.53 2.67
C VAL A 22 15.60 4.07 2.23
N THR A 23 16.39 3.81 1.19
CA THR A 23 16.60 2.45 0.66
C THR A 23 17.46 1.63 1.60
N GLU A 24 17.35 0.30 1.53
CA GLU A 24 18.14 -0.60 2.38
C GLU A 24 19.65 -0.36 2.19
N ASN A 25 20.08 -0.13 0.95
CA ASN A 25 21.47 0.18 0.64
C ASN A 25 21.92 1.53 1.21
N ALA A 26 21.04 2.53 1.26
CA ALA A 26 21.33 3.82 1.91
C ALA A 26 21.51 3.65 3.42
N VAL A 27 20.62 2.89 4.09
CA VAL A 27 20.77 2.58 5.53
C VAL A 27 22.06 1.82 5.81
N ARG A 28 22.41 0.81 4.99
CA ARG A 28 23.67 0.08 5.15
C ARG A 28 24.88 1.00 5.03
N LEU A 29 24.85 1.97 4.12
CA LEU A 29 25.92 2.97 3.98
C LEU A 29 26.00 3.90 5.20
N GLU A 30 24.86 4.33 5.74
CA GLU A 30 24.82 5.16 6.96
C GLU A 30 25.37 4.41 8.17
N LEU A 31 24.92 3.17 8.40
CA LEU A 31 25.40 2.33 9.49
C LEU A 31 26.91 2.08 9.39
N ALA A 32 27.43 1.78 8.18
CA ALA A 32 28.87 1.60 7.97
C ALA A 32 29.68 2.89 8.24
N ARG A 33 29.09 4.08 8.04
CA ARG A 33 29.72 5.36 8.39
C ARG A 33 29.72 5.60 9.90
N GLU A 34 28.59 5.34 10.57
CA GLU A 34 28.45 5.45 12.03
C GLU A 34 29.45 4.54 12.75
N GLU A 35 29.55 3.27 12.34
CA GLU A 35 30.49 2.27 12.90
C GLU A 35 31.97 2.64 12.72
N ARG A 36 32.31 3.41 11.68
CA ARG A 36 33.67 3.95 11.47
C ARG A 36 34.00 5.04 12.48
N THR A 37 33.01 5.81 12.92
CA THR A 37 33.18 6.89 13.89
C THR A 37 33.15 6.39 15.34
N GLU A 38 32.34 5.36 15.62
CA GLU A 38 32.25 4.70 16.92
C GLU A 38 33.38 3.69 17.09
N ASN A 39 34.59 4.19 17.35
CA ASN A 39 35.77 3.37 17.64
C ASN A 39 35.75 2.86 19.10
N ILE A 40 34.61 2.37 19.59
CA ILE A 40 34.51 1.79 20.93
C ILE A 40 34.82 0.29 20.82
N ILE A 41 35.95 -0.04 21.45
CA ILE A 41 36.58 -1.35 21.62
C ILE A 41 35.78 -2.11 22.66
N GLU A 42 35.38 -3.37 22.39
CA GLU A 42 35.50 -4.43 23.41
C GLU A 42 35.29 -5.84 22.85
N ILE A 43 34.47 -6.05 21.81
CA ILE A 43 34.37 -7.38 21.17
C ILE A 43 34.12 -7.19 19.67
N ARG A 44 35.18 -7.13 18.85
CA ARG A 44 35.03 -7.10 17.38
C ARG A 44 35.37 -8.47 16.80
N HIS A 45 34.37 -9.10 16.20
CA HIS A 45 34.60 -10.05 15.11
C HIS A 45 35.02 -9.25 13.87
N ASP A 46 35.65 -9.89 12.88
CA ASP A 46 36.00 -9.25 11.59
C ASP A 46 34.79 -8.68 10.82
N VAL A 47 33.57 -9.05 11.21
CA VAL A 47 32.31 -8.63 10.58
C VAL A 47 31.62 -7.64 11.51
N SER A 48 31.20 -6.48 11.01
CA SER A 48 30.56 -5.46 11.83
C SER A 48 29.14 -5.85 12.27
N PRO A 49 28.57 -5.23 13.32
CA PRO A 49 27.20 -5.51 13.77
C PRO A 49 26.14 -5.30 12.67
N SER A 50 26.21 -4.19 11.93
CA SER A 50 25.28 -3.92 10.83
C SER A 50 25.43 -4.90 9.67
N GLU A 51 26.67 -5.29 9.34
CA GLU A 51 26.93 -6.30 8.32
C GLU A 51 26.43 -7.68 8.74
N PHE A 52 26.62 -8.05 10.01
CA PHE A 52 26.12 -9.29 10.59
C PHE A 52 24.59 -9.40 10.44
N ILE A 53 23.86 -8.31 10.73
CA ILE A 53 22.40 -8.28 10.57
C ILE A 53 22.01 -8.31 9.10
N ALA A 54 22.66 -7.52 8.24
CA ALA A 54 22.40 -7.54 6.81
C ALA A 54 22.61 -8.95 6.20
N GLN A 55 23.66 -9.67 6.60
CA GLN A 55 23.88 -11.06 6.20
C GLN A 55 22.76 -11.98 6.70
N GLY A 56 22.29 -11.80 7.93
CA GLY A 56 21.17 -12.56 8.50
C GLY A 56 19.86 -12.36 7.70
N LEU A 57 19.54 -11.12 7.35
CA LEU A 57 18.37 -10.78 6.53
C LEU A 57 18.45 -11.41 5.13
N GLN A 58 19.62 -11.35 4.50
CA GLN A 58 19.86 -12.00 3.19
C GLN A 58 19.73 -13.53 3.28
N LEU A 59 20.15 -14.14 4.38
CA LEU A 59 20.00 -15.58 4.60
C LEU A 59 18.53 -15.98 4.79
N GLU A 60 17.74 -15.17 5.50
CA GLU A 60 16.30 -15.40 5.64
C GLU A 60 15.60 -15.31 4.27
N GLU A 61 15.94 -14.31 3.48
CA GLU A 61 15.41 -14.17 2.12
C GLU A 61 15.82 -15.35 1.24
N ALA A 62 17.08 -15.81 1.33
CA ALA A 62 17.57 -16.97 0.60
C ALA A 62 16.87 -18.27 1.04
N GLN A 63 16.57 -18.45 2.33
CA GLN A 63 15.79 -19.59 2.82
C GLN A 63 14.38 -19.59 2.26
N VAL A 64 13.70 -18.44 2.22
CA VAL A 64 12.35 -18.35 1.65
C VAL A 64 12.33 -18.60 0.16
N ARG A 65 13.28 -18.03 -0.59
CA ARG A 65 13.43 -18.34 -2.03
C ARG A 65 13.66 -19.83 -2.27
N LEU A 66 14.51 -20.48 -1.45
CA LEU A 66 14.73 -21.92 -1.55
C LEU A 66 13.45 -22.73 -1.25
N ILE A 67 12.62 -22.30 -0.29
CA ILE A 67 11.33 -22.93 -0.02
C ILE A 67 10.43 -22.84 -1.26
N ASP A 68 10.38 -21.69 -1.92
CA ASP A 68 9.55 -21.51 -3.10
C ASP A 68 10.10 -22.30 -4.31
N ASP A 69 11.42 -22.33 -4.52
CA ASP A 69 12.07 -23.18 -5.53
C ASP A 69 11.75 -24.67 -5.30
N ILE A 70 11.73 -25.13 -4.05
CA ILE A 70 11.36 -26.51 -3.70
C ILE A 70 9.88 -26.79 -4.00
N LYS A 71 8.98 -25.84 -3.75
CA LYS A 71 7.55 -25.98 -4.10
C LYS A 71 7.32 -26.00 -5.60
N GLU A 72 8.08 -25.19 -6.35
CA GLU A 72 8.05 -25.20 -7.82
C GLU A 72 8.59 -26.51 -8.40
N LEU A 73 9.44 -27.21 -7.65
CA LEU A 73 9.95 -28.53 -8.00
C LEU A 73 8.83 -29.60 -7.92
N GLY A 74 8.09 -29.75 -9.02
CA GLY A 74 7.05 -30.77 -9.14
C GLY A 74 7.59 -32.22 -9.13
N ALA A 75 6.69 -33.19 -9.00
CA ALA A 75 7.02 -34.62 -8.93
C ALA A 75 7.86 -35.13 -10.13
N HIS A 76 7.72 -34.49 -11.30
CA HIS A 76 8.41 -34.84 -12.54
C HIS A 76 9.65 -33.98 -12.84
N SER A 77 10.21 -33.31 -11.83
CA SER A 77 11.42 -32.52 -11.98
C SER A 77 12.60 -33.37 -12.46
N THR A 78 13.40 -32.82 -13.37
CA THR A 78 14.62 -33.49 -13.85
C THR A 78 15.67 -33.60 -12.74
N ASP A 79 16.54 -34.61 -12.83
CA ASP A 79 17.65 -34.77 -11.89
C ASP A 79 18.60 -33.56 -11.89
N LEU A 80 18.74 -32.88 -13.03
CA LEU A 80 19.49 -31.63 -13.13
C LEU A 80 18.85 -30.49 -12.30
N GLN A 81 17.52 -30.41 -12.25
CA GLN A 81 16.83 -29.42 -11.41
C GLN A 81 16.96 -29.77 -9.92
N ARG A 82 16.80 -31.05 -9.55
CA ARG A 82 16.97 -31.53 -8.17
C ARG A 82 18.38 -31.26 -7.65
N THR A 83 19.39 -31.57 -8.46
CA THR A 83 20.81 -31.32 -8.11
C THR A 83 21.10 -29.84 -7.91
N ARG A 84 20.55 -28.94 -8.73
CA ARG A 84 20.69 -27.49 -8.54
C ARG A 84 20.10 -27.01 -7.21
N ILE A 85 18.88 -27.44 -6.88
CA ILE A 85 18.24 -27.08 -5.60
C ILE A 85 19.05 -27.64 -4.42
N GLN A 86 19.52 -28.88 -4.51
CA GLN A 86 20.35 -29.47 -3.45
C GLN A 86 21.67 -28.71 -3.28
N GLN A 87 22.34 -28.33 -4.37
CA GLN A 87 23.55 -27.52 -4.30
C GLN A 87 23.30 -26.16 -3.67
N GLN A 88 22.16 -25.54 -3.99
CA GLN A 88 21.76 -24.27 -3.38
C GLN A 88 21.47 -24.44 -1.88
N ALA A 89 20.77 -25.51 -1.49
CA ALA A 89 20.53 -25.85 -0.09
C ALA A 89 21.83 -26.04 0.69
N ASN A 90 22.81 -26.74 0.12
CA ASN A 90 24.12 -26.97 0.74
C ASN A 90 24.92 -25.66 0.88
N ARG A 91 24.86 -24.77 -0.12
CA ARG A 91 25.51 -23.44 -0.05
C ARG A 91 24.90 -22.58 1.05
N ILE A 92 23.56 -22.57 1.16
CA ILE A 92 22.85 -21.83 2.19
C ILE A 92 23.20 -22.40 3.58
N SER A 93 23.21 -23.73 3.74
CA SER A 93 23.58 -24.38 5.01
C SER A 93 24.96 -23.93 5.49
N ARG A 94 25.99 -24.00 4.62
CA ARG A 94 27.34 -23.57 4.99
C ARG A 94 27.43 -22.11 5.39
N LYS A 95 26.65 -21.23 4.73
CA LYS A 95 26.59 -19.82 5.11
C LYS A 95 25.88 -19.61 6.44
N ILE A 96 24.83 -20.38 6.72
CA ILE A 96 24.14 -20.35 8.01
C ILE A 96 25.10 -20.80 9.11
N ASP A 97 25.85 -21.89 8.92
CA ASP A 97 26.80 -22.38 9.91
C ASP A 97 27.88 -21.32 10.23
N ALA A 98 28.44 -20.68 9.20
CA ALA A 98 29.41 -19.59 9.38
C ALA A 98 28.78 -18.37 10.10
N TRP A 99 27.55 -18.01 9.75
CA TRP A 99 26.82 -16.90 10.38
C TRP A 99 26.47 -17.21 11.85
N ILE A 100 26.18 -18.46 12.19
CA ILE A 100 25.94 -18.90 13.57
C ILE A 100 27.20 -18.72 14.44
N GLU A 101 28.39 -18.97 13.91
CA GLU A 101 29.64 -18.72 14.65
C GLU A 101 29.79 -17.23 15.00
N ILE A 102 29.45 -16.34 14.08
CA ILE A 102 29.44 -14.89 14.31
C ILE A 102 28.34 -14.52 15.33
N GLN A 103 27.16 -15.14 15.23
CA GLN A 103 26.03 -14.90 16.14
C GLN A 103 26.38 -15.21 17.60
N LYS A 104 27.27 -16.18 17.88
CA LYS A 104 27.71 -16.47 19.27
C LYS A 104 28.43 -15.30 19.92
N VAL A 105 29.12 -14.47 19.12
CA VAL A 105 29.86 -13.30 19.60
C VAL A 105 28.89 -12.15 19.93
N TYR A 106 28.00 -11.83 18.99
CA TYR A 106 27.08 -10.70 19.13
C TYR A 106 25.82 -11.01 19.95
N MET A 107 25.38 -12.27 19.98
CA MET A 107 24.15 -12.73 20.62
C MET A 107 24.33 -14.06 21.37
N PRO A 108 25.17 -14.10 22.42
CA PRO A 108 25.58 -15.36 23.07
C PRO A 108 24.40 -16.17 23.60
N LYS A 109 23.33 -15.53 24.08
CA LYS A 109 22.12 -16.20 24.61
C LYS A 109 21.37 -17.04 23.56
N THR A 110 21.55 -16.77 22.27
CA THR A 110 20.96 -17.60 21.21
C THR A 110 21.58 -19.00 21.13
N SER A 111 22.81 -19.19 21.65
CA SER A 111 23.44 -20.51 21.76
C SER A 111 22.64 -21.47 22.65
N LEU A 112 21.99 -20.94 23.69
CA LEU A 112 21.13 -21.72 24.59
C LEU A 112 19.85 -22.18 23.89
N LEU A 113 19.26 -21.33 23.06
CA LEU A 113 18.10 -21.71 22.23
C LEU A 113 18.48 -22.81 21.24
N ARG A 114 19.64 -22.69 20.60
CA ARG A 114 20.15 -23.70 19.67
C ARG A 114 20.43 -25.04 20.36
N ALA A 115 21.02 -25.02 21.56
CA ALA A 115 21.26 -26.23 22.34
C ALA A 115 19.93 -26.93 22.67
N ARG A 116 18.94 -26.18 23.14
CA ARG A 116 17.58 -26.69 23.43
C ARG A 116 16.93 -27.30 22.19
N ASP A 117 17.01 -26.64 21.04
CA ASP A 117 16.44 -27.14 19.80
C ASP A 117 17.18 -28.38 19.28
N ASN A 118 18.49 -28.51 19.54
CA ASN A 118 19.25 -29.70 19.21
C ASN A 118 18.88 -30.89 20.11
N ASP A 119 18.68 -30.66 21.41
CA ASP A 119 18.28 -31.70 22.36
C ASP A 119 16.88 -32.27 22.07
N GLN A 120 15.99 -31.44 21.50
CA GLN A 120 14.65 -31.87 21.09
C GLN A 120 14.65 -32.68 19.79
N ARG A 121 15.76 -32.74 19.05
CA ARG A 121 15.82 -33.45 17.77
C ARG A 121 16.14 -34.93 17.98
N ALA A 122 15.51 -35.77 17.15
CA ALA A 122 15.87 -37.17 17.09
C ALA A 122 17.32 -37.33 16.59
N PRO A 123 18.14 -38.19 17.23
CA PRO A 123 19.52 -38.39 16.82
C PRO A 123 19.60 -38.98 15.40
N GLY A 124 20.43 -38.38 14.54
CA GLY A 124 20.69 -38.85 13.18
C GLY A 124 19.84 -38.22 12.06
N VAL A 125 18.96 -37.26 12.37
CA VAL A 125 18.16 -36.56 11.36
C VAL A 125 18.86 -35.27 10.92
N GLU A 126 19.39 -35.24 9.69
CA GLU A 126 19.92 -34.02 9.09
C GLU A 126 18.79 -32.99 8.90
N THR A 127 18.98 -31.79 9.44
CA THR A 127 17.99 -30.70 9.31
C THR A 127 18.18 -30.03 7.96
N HIS A 128 17.15 -30.05 7.12
CA HIS A 128 17.18 -29.33 5.85
C HIS A 128 17.40 -27.82 6.09
N SER A 129 18.20 -27.18 5.25
CA SER A 129 18.62 -25.77 5.38
C SER A 129 17.48 -24.77 5.55
N THR A 130 16.29 -25.07 5.03
CA THR A 130 15.07 -24.24 5.15
C THR A 130 14.41 -24.28 6.53
N LYS A 131 14.70 -25.30 7.36
CA LYS A 131 14.11 -25.46 8.68
C LYS A 131 15.00 -24.96 9.81
N ILE A 132 16.20 -24.50 9.49
CA ILE A 132 17.15 -24.00 10.49
C ILE A 132 16.70 -22.60 10.92
N PRO A 133 16.30 -22.40 12.20
CA PRO A 133 15.96 -21.07 12.68
C PRO A 133 17.21 -20.19 12.76
N LEU A 134 17.15 -19.02 12.13
CA LEU A 134 18.24 -18.04 12.17
C LEU A 134 18.28 -17.29 13.51
N TYR A 135 17.16 -17.17 14.23
CA TYR A 135 17.05 -16.37 15.44
C TYR A 135 17.60 -14.93 15.25
N LEU A 136 17.12 -14.24 14.22
CA LEU A 136 17.35 -12.81 14.05
C LEU A 136 16.92 -12.03 15.31
N PRO A 137 17.48 -10.84 15.59
CA PRO A 137 17.19 -10.11 16.82
C PRO A 137 15.69 -9.96 17.09
N SER A 138 14.88 -9.63 16.08
CA SER A 138 13.41 -9.59 16.14
C SER A 138 12.77 -10.88 16.70
N THR A 139 13.23 -12.05 16.26
CA THR A 139 12.74 -13.36 16.74
C THR A 139 13.35 -13.74 18.09
N ALA A 140 14.63 -13.46 18.30
CA ALA A 140 15.34 -13.76 19.54
C ALA A 140 14.82 -12.91 20.71
N LEU A 141 14.40 -11.66 20.45
CA LEU A 141 13.73 -10.78 21.41
C LEU A 141 12.41 -11.39 21.89
N ARG A 142 11.59 -11.95 21.00
CA ARG A 142 10.33 -12.63 21.37
C ARG A 142 10.57 -13.83 22.28
N LEU A 143 11.73 -14.47 22.17
CA LEU A 143 12.13 -15.64 22.97
C LEU A 143 12.94 -15.27 24.22
N GLY A 144 13.17 -13.97 24.48
CA GLY A 144 13.94 -13.50 25.64
C GLY A 144 15.45 -13.81 25.57
N ALA A 145 15.97 -14.07 24.36
CA ALA A 145 17.35 -14.51 24.14
C ALA A 145 18.30 -13.38 23.69
N VAL A 146 17.94 -12.12 23.92
CA VAL A 146 18.77 -10.95 23.63
C VAL A 146 18.82 -10.05 24.86
N ASP A 147 19.99 -9.52 25.18
CA ASP A 147 20.15 -8.56 26.27
C ASP A 147 19.57 -7.19 25.88
N THR A 148 18.77 -6.68 26.81
CA THR A 148 17.90 -5.52 26.66
C THR A 148 18.57 -4.21 27.02
N SER A 149 19.90 -4.22 27.15
CA SER A 149 20.69 -3.06 27.55
C SER A 149 20.51 -1.90 26.55
N PRO A 150 20.39 -0.64 27.01
CA PRO A 150 20.23 0.54 26.15
C PRO A 150 21.40 0.76 25.17
N LYS A 151 22.51 0.03 25.32
CA LYS A 151 23.66 0.02 24.39
C LYS A 151 23.54 -0.98 23.24
N ASN A 152 22.44 -1.72 23.12
CA ASN A 152 22.30 -2.75 22.09
C ASN A 152 22.03 -2.12 20.72
N THR A 153 23.10 -1.73 20.03
CA THR A 153 23.09 -1.20 18.66
C THR A 153 22.41 -2.15 17.69
N ILE A 154 22.61 -3.46 17.87
CA ILE A 154 22.16 -4.51 16.95
C ILE A 154 20.63 -4.49 16.73
N VAL A 155 19.85 -4.26 17.79
CA VAL A 155 18.37 -4.20 17.68
C VAL A 155 17.91 -2.92 16.97
N ASN A 156 18.60 -1.81 17.20
CA ASN A 156 18.31 -0.55 16.52
C ASN A 156 18.71 -0.61 15.04
N ASP A 157 19.85 -1.22 14.73
CA ASP A 157 20.34 -1.44 13.37
C ASP A 157 19.38 -2.34 12.59
N GLU A 158 18.92 -3.44 13.20
CA GLU A 158 17.89 -4.32 12.62
C GLU A 158 16.60 -3.55 12.36
N ARG A 159 16.14 -2.70 13.29
CA ARG A 159 14.95 -1.87 13.09
C ARG A 159 15.10 -0.96 11.87
N ARG A 160 16.23 -0.26 11.75
CA ARG A 160 16.50 0.66 10.63
C ARG A 160 16.52 -0.09 9.29
N LEU A 161 17.15 -1.26 9.26
CA LEU A 161 17.16 -2.13 8.08
C LEU A 161 15.76 -2.63 7.72
N TRP A 162 14.96 -3.05 8.70
CA TRP A 162 13.57 -3.47 8.46
C TRP A 162 12.69 -2.33 7.93
N LEU A 163 12.85 -1.10 8.45
CA LEU A 163 12.12 0.07 7.95
C LEU A 163 12.44 0.31 6.47
N ALA A 164 13.72 0.32 6.11
CA ALA A 164 14.15 0.51 4.74
C ALA A 164 13.65 -0.62 3.81
N GLN A 165 13.76 -1.87 4.26
CA GLN A 165 13.27 -3.02 3.50
C GLN A 165 11.73 -2.99 3.34
N ALA A 166 10.98 -2.47 4.33
CA ALA A 166 9.54 -2.30 4.20
C ALA A 166 9.20 -1.29 3.10
N HIS A 167 9.94 -0.18 3.01
CA HIS A 167 9.76 0.81 1.95
C HIS A 167 10.16 0.26 0.57
N ASP A 168 11.30 -0.44 0.47
CA ASP A 168 11.77 -1.03 -0.78
C ASP A 168 10.82 -2.13 -1.30
N THR A 169 10.36 -3.02 -0.42
CA THR A 169 9.41 -4.09 -0.80
C THR A 169 8.07 -3.53 -1.24
N LEU A 170 7.61 -2.45 -0.61
CA LEU A 170 6.37 -1.78 -1.00
C LEU A 170 6.55 -1.04 -2.33
N ALA A 171 7.71 -0.45 -2.59
CA ALA A 171 8.04 0.11 -3.92
C ALA A 171 8.02 -0.96 -5.01
N MET A 172 8.70 -2.11 -4.79
CA MET A 172 8.67 -3.24 -5.73
C MET A 172 7.25 -3.77 -5.96
N LEU A 173 6.43 -3.86 -4.91
CA LEU A 173 5.04 -4.28 -5.01
C LEU A 173 4.23 -3.33 -5.93
N ARG A 174 4.42 -2.02 -5.78
CA ARG A 174 3.77 -1.00 -6.65
C ARG A 174 4.22 -1.17 -8.10
N ASP A 175 5.51 -1.34 -8.36
CA ASP A 175 6.03 -1.51 -9.71
C ASP A 175 5.48 -2.77 -10.39
N HIS A 176 5.40 -3.89 -9.66
CA HIS A 176 4.78 -5.10 -10.19
C HIS A 176 3.27 -4.96 -10.41
N LEU A 177 2.56 -4.18 -9.59
CA LEU A 177 1.15 -3.87 -9.80
C LEU A 177 0.92 -2.99 -11.04
N LEU A 178 1.80 -2.00 -11.28
CA LEU A 178 1.79 -1.21 -12.51
C LEU A 178 2.11 -2.06 -13.74
N LEU A 179 3.11 -2.94 -13.64
CA LEU A 179 3.42 -3.87 -14.70
C LEU A 179 2.22 -4.77 -15.00
N LYS A 180 1.47 -5.22 -13.98
CA LYS A 180 0.24 -6.00 -14.15
C LYS A 180 -0.85 -5.22 -14.89
N SER A 181 -1.10 -3.95 -14.53
CA SER A 181 -2.11 -3.13 -15.22
C SER A 181 -1.71 -2.90 -16.68
N TYR A 182 -0.45 -2.53 -16.92
CA TYR A 182 0.10 -2.35 -18.26
C TYR A 182 -0.03 -3.61 -19.11
N LEU A 183 0.35 -4.78 -18.59
CA LEU A 183 0.25 -6.06 -19.31
C LEU A 183 -1.20 -6.43 -19.62
N THR A 184 -2.14 -6.06 -18.76
CA THR A 184 -3.57 -6.31 -18.97
C THR A 184 -4.08 -5.49 -20.16
N ILE A 185 -3.78 -4.19 -20.20
CA ILE A 185 -4.13 -3.30 -21.33
C ILE A 185 -3.44 -3.77 -22.62
N TRP A 186 -2.14 -4.06 -22.54
CA TRP A 186 -1.35 -4.55 -23.66
C TRP A 186 -1.94 -5.85 -24.23
N ARG A 187 -2.32 -6.79 -23.36
CA ARG A 187 -2.95 -8.05 -23.77
C ARG A 187 -4.28 -7.79 -24.49
N GLN A 188 -5.16 -6.98 -23.91
CA GLN A 188 -6.46 -6.65 -24.52
C GLN A 188 -6.30 -6.06 -25.92
N ARG A 189 -5.28 -5.23 -26.14
CA ARG A 189 -5.05 -4.55 -27.42
C ARG A 189 -4.32 -5.41 -28.46
N PHE A 190 -3.30 -6.16 -28.06
CA PHE A 190 -2.33 -6.76 -28.99
C PHE A 190 -2.34 -8.29 -29.04
N SER A 191 -2.81 -8.98 -27.98
CA SER A 191 -2.77 -10.44 -27.97
C SER A 191 -3.95 -11.04 -28.72
N ARG A 192 -3.73 -11.41 -29.98
CA ARG A 192 -4.70 -12.15 -30.81
C ARG A 192 -4.24 -13.59 -31.04
N GLY A 193 -5.17 -14.54 -30.96
CA GLY A 193 -4.93 -15.96 -31.21
C GLY A 193 -4.27 -16.73 -30.06
N GLN A 194 -4.22 -18.06 -30.20
CA GLN A 194 -3.89 -18.97 -29.10
C GLN A 194 -2.42 -18.95 -28.68
N ARG A 195 -1.46 -18.86 -29.62
CA ARG A 195 -0.02 -18.87 -29.32
C ARG A 195 0.45 -17.62 -28.57
N TYR A 196 -0.04 -16.45 -28.96
CA TYR A 196 0.28 -15.20 -28.27
C TYR A 196 -0.46 -15.11 -26.93
N GLY A 197 -1.69 -15.61 -26.87
CA GLY A 197 -2.46 -15.72 -25.62
C GLY A 197 -1.78 -16.58 -24.55
N THR A 198 -1.23 -17.75 -24.91
CA THR A 198 -0.52 -18.60 -23.95
C THR A 198 0.75 -17.94 -23.44
N LYS A 199 1.55 -17.31 -24.30
CA LYS A 199 2.74 -16.54 -23.86
C LYS A 199 2.35 -15.38 -22.93
N ALA A 200 1.32 -14.62 -23.28
CA ALA A 200 0.83 -13.54 -22.43
C ALA A 200 0.35 -14.07 -21.06
N ASN A 201 -0.39 -15.18 -21.02
CA ASN A 201 -0.79 -15.83 -19.76
C ASN A 201 0.43 -16.22 -18.91
N THR A 202 1.45 -16.83 -19.51
CA THR A 202 2.66 -17.20 -18.75
C THR A 202 3.38 -15.99 -18.17
N LEU A 203 3.40 -14.85 -18.89
CA LEU A 203 3.99 -13.62 -18.38
C LEU A 203 3.14 -13.01 -17.25
N MET A 204 1.81 -12.99 -17.38
CA MET A 204 0.90 -12.52 -16.34
C MET A 204 1.03 -13.35 -15.06
N HIS A 205 1.05 -14.68 -15.16
CA HIS A 205 1.25 -15.55 -14.00
C HIS A 205 2.60 -15.32 -13.31
N ARG A 206 3.67 -15.03 -14.06
CA ARG A 206 4.97 -14.66 -13.47
C ARG A 206 4.88 -13.35 -12.68
N VAL A 207 4.19 -12.34 -13.21
CA VAL A 207 4.00 -11.07 -12.49
C VAL A 207 3.12 -11.27 -11.26
N GLU A 208 2.06 -12.08 -11.34
CA GLU A 208 1.23 -12.43 -10.19
C GLU A 208 2.00 -13.18 -9.10
N ALA A 209 2.87 -14.11 -9.50
CA ALA A 209 3.76 -14.81 -8.57
C ALA A 209 4.69 -13.82 -7.85
N LYS A 210 5.28 -12.86 -8.58
CA LYS A 210 6.11 -11.80 -7.98
C LYS A 210 5.33 -10.92 -7.01
N ILE A 211 4.13 -10.46 -7.38
CA ILE A 211 3.25 -9.69 -6.49
C ILE A 211 2.97 -10.48 -5.20
N SER A 212 2.69 -11.77 -5.32
CA SER A 212 2.43 -12.62 -4.14
C SER A 212 3.67 -12.80 -3.25
N ALA A 213 4.85 -12.89 -3.86
CA ALA A 213 6.13 -12.99 -3.16
C ALA A 213 6.46 -11.68 -2.42
N ASP A 214 6.33 -10.53 -3.08
CA ASP A 214 6.56 -9.21 -2.47
C ASP A 214 5.57 -8.95 -1.33
N ALA A 215 4.30 -9.31 -1.52
CA ALA A 215 3.28 -9.19 -0.47
C ALA A 215 3.60 -10.08 0.74
N ALA A 216 4.10 -11.31 0.51
CA ALA A 216 4.54 -12.19 1.58
C ALA A 216 5.78 -11.65 2.30
N GLN A 217 6.74 -11.08 1.56
CA GLN A 217 7.92 -10.44 2.12
C GLN A 217 7.54 -9.24 2.98
N TYR A 218 6.70 -8.33 2.48
CA TYR A 218 6.24 -7.17 3.25
C TYR A 218 5.53 -7.60 4.55
N ARG A 219 4.68 -8.64 4.53
CA ARG A 219 4.02 -9.15 5.74
C ARG A 219 5.03 -9.69 6.77
N ARG A 220 6.10 -10.36 6.33
CA ARG A 220 7.18 -10.83 7.22
C ARG A 220 7.95 -9.66 7.82
N VAL A 221 8.39 -8.72 6.98
CA VAL A 221 9.08 -7.49 7.39
C VAL A 221 8.23 -6.73 8.42
N TYR A 222 6.95 -6.52 8.13
CA TYR A 222 6.01 -5.83 9.03
C TYR A 222 5.88 -6.55 10.37
N ALA A 223 5.78 -7.88 10.38
CA ALA A 223 5.70 -8.66 11.62
C ALA A 223 7.00 -8.60 12.45
N ALA A 224 8.16 -8.61 11.79
CA ALA A 224 9.45 -8.45 12.45
C ALA A 224 9.61 -7.03 13.04
N LEU A 225 9.26 -6.02 12.24
CA LEU A 225 9.26 -4.61 12.64
C LEU A 225 8.31 -4.35 13.82
N ASP A 226 7.10 -4.91 13.80
CA ASP A 226 6.13 -4.78 14.90
C ASP A 226 6.66 -5.40 16.21
N ALA A 227 7.39 -6.51 16.12
CA ALA A 227 8.02 -7.12 17.30
C ALA A 227 9.14 -6.25 17.90
N VAL A 228 10.04 -5.75 17.04
CA VAL A 228 11.16 -4.89 17.47
C VAL A 228 10.65 -3.56 18.02
N SER A 229 9.64 -2.96 17.37
CA SER A 229 9.05 -1.70 17.80
C SER A 229 8.20 -1.80 19.05
N ALA A 230 7.47 -2.91 19.25
CA ALA A 230 6.75 -3.15 20.49
C ALA A 230 7.70 -3.18 21.69
N TYR A 231 8.91 -3.69 21.49
CA TYR A 231 9.95 -3.73 22.49
C TYR A 231 10.59 -2.35 22.74
N LEU A 232 10.98 -1.63 21.68
CA LEU A 232 11.59 -0.29 21.78
C LEU A 232 10.59 0.83 22.11
N ARG A 233 9.27 0.55 22.13
CA ARG A 233 8.17 1.51 22.31
C ARG A 233 8.18 2.67 21.30
N GLN A 234 8.65 2.41 20.08
CA GLN A 234 8.75 3.40 19.01
C GLN A 234 7.78 3.05 17.88
N TYR A 235 6.73 3.85 17.72
CA TYR A 235 5.63 3.58 16.78
C TYR A 235 5.51 4.61 15.64
N GLU A 236 6.50 5.48 15.47
CA GLU A 236 6.50 6.57 14.47
C GLU A 236 6.19 6.07 13.05
N TRP A 237 6.71 4.88 12.72
CA TRP A 237 6.55 4.23 11.41
C TRP A 237 5.11 3.79 11.09
N LYS A 238 4.24 3.61 12.09
CA LYS A 238 2.84 3.20 11.88
C LYS A 238 1.99 4.29 11.21
N THR A 239 2.51 5.51 11.10
CA THR A 239 1.84 6.60 10.35
C THR A 239 1.90 6.39 8.84
N GLY A 240 2.94 5.73 8.33
CA GLY A 240 3.19 5.54 6.89
C GLY A 240 3.17 4.09 6.41
N LEU A 241 3.21 3.10 7.31
CA LEU A 241 3.19 1.69 6.97
C LEU A 241 2.06 0.98 7.72
N PHE A 242 1.23 0.26 6.97
CA PHE A 242 0.04 -0.42 7.49
C PHE A 242 0.12 -1.94 7.23
N PRO A 243 -0.63 -2.76 7.98
CA PRO A 243 -0.68 -4.20 7.73
C PRO A 243 -1.35 -4.48 6.38
N LEU A 244 -0.67 -5.24 5.51
CA LEU A 244 -1.12 -5.50 4.14
C LEU A 244 -2.19 -6.60 4.07
N ARG A 245 -3.45 -6.19 3.88
CA ARG A 245 -4.58 -7.09 3.64
C ARG A 245 -4.67 -7.46 2.15
N PRO A 246 -5.30 -8.61 1.78
CA PRO A 246 -5.43 -8.98 0.37
C PRO A 246 -6.23 -7.95 -0.44
N GLU A 247 -7.20 -7.25 0.18
CA GLU A 247 -7.99 -6.20 -0.48
C GLU A 247 -7.15 -4.96 -0.82
N ASP A 248 -6.07 -4.72 -0.07
CA ASP A 248 -5.19 -3.58 -0.29
C ASP A 248 -4.29 -3.80 -1.52
N ILE A 249 -4.10 -5.04 -1.97
CA ILE A 249 -3.29 -5.42 -3.14
C ILE A 249 -4.12 -5.15 -4.42
N SER A 250 -4.37 -3.88 -4.67
CA SER A 250 -5.11 -3.42 -5.85
C SER A 250 -4.20 -2.57 -6.73
N GLY A 251 -4.27 -2.84 -8.04
CA GLY A 251 -3.60 -2.02 -9.04
C GLY A 251 -4.22 -0.62 -9.13
N LEU A 252 -3.45 0.30 -9.69
CA LEU A 252 -3.83 1.70 -9.82
C LEU A 252 -5.10 1.90 -10.69
N ASP A 253 -5.23 1.08 -11.74
CA ASP A 253 -6.38 1.01 -12.64
C ASP A 253 -7.38 -0.11 -12.26
N SER A 254 -7.24 -0.74 -11.08
CA SER A 254 -8.16 -1.81 -10.64
C SER A 254 -9.48 -1.20 -10.20
N TYR A 255 -10.23 -0.68 -11.15
CA TYR A 255 -11.57 -0.18 -10.95
C TYR A 255 -12.52 -1.36 -10.96
N ASP A 256 -13.23 -1.54 -9.84
CA ASP A 256 -14.38 -2.42 -9.79
C ASP A 256 -15.51 -1.71 -10.58
N ASP A 257 -15.88 -2.23 -11.75
CA ASP A 257 -16.95 -1.67 -12.60
C ASP A 257 -18.30 -1.55 -11.86
N LEU A 258 -18.42 -2.22 -10.71
CA LEU A 258 -19.57 -2.19 -9.81
C LEU A 258 -19.59 -0.95 -8.89
N ARG A 259 -18.49 -0.22 -8.73
CA ARG A 259 -18.43 0.96 -7.83
C ARG A 259 -18.72 2.25 -8.59
N THR A 260 -19.72 2.98 -8.09
CA THR A 260 -20.07 4.33 -8.56
C THR A 260 -18.86 5.27 -8.49
N GLU A 261 -18.73 6.18 -9.47
CA GLU A 261 -17.53 7.02 -9.62
C GLU A 261 -17.18 7.83 -8.36
N GLY A 262 -18.18 8.23 -7.56
CA GLY A 262 -18.02 8.99 -6.32
C GLY A 262 -17.47 8.21 -5.13
N HIS A 263 -17.54 6.86 -5.13
CA HIS A 263 -17.00 6.03 -4.05
C HIS A 263 -15.64 5.41 -4.39
N ARG A 264 -14.97 5.87 -5.45
CA ARG A 264 -13.66 5.36 -5.87
C ARG A 264 -12.55 5.88 -4.96
N SER A 265 -11.89 4.99 -4.23
CA SER A 265 -10.75 5.32 -3.36
C SER A 265 -9.53 4.47 -3.70
N LEU A 266 -8.36 5.10 -3.85
CA LEU A 266 -7.09 4.38 -3.99
C LEU A 266 -6.76 3.61 -2.70
N SER A 267 -6.14 2.44 -2.85
CA SER A 267 -5.58 1.67 -1.73
C SER A 267 -4.51 2.50 -1.00
N TRP A 268 -4.35 2.26 0.30
CA TRP A 268 -3.38 2.97 1.13
C TRP A 268 -1.95 2.81 0.62
N ILE A 269 -1.64 1.69 -0.04
CA ILE A 269 -0.32 1.46 -0.65
C ILE A 269 0.03 2.56 -1.67
N TRP A 270 -0.95 3.24 -2.25
CA TRP A 270 -0.77 4.35 -3.19
C TRP A 270 -0.86 5.75 -2.54
N LYS A 271 -1.23 5.82 -1.25
CA LYS A 271 -1.42 7.08 -0.50
C LYS A 271 -0.25 7.43 0.39
N THR A 272 0.57 6.45 0.77
CA THR A 272 1.75 6.66 1.60
C THR A 272 2.86 7.29 0.78
N ASN A 273 3.73 8.07 1.42
CA ASN A 273 4.72 8.93 0.76
C ASN A 273 5.52 8.16 -0.32
N ILE A 274 5.15 8.32 -1.60
CA ILE A 274 5.77 7.64 -2.74
C ILE A 274 6.92 8.51 -3.21
N GLN A 275 7.97 8.45 -2.43
CA GLN A 275 9.22 9.09 -2.74
C GLN A 275 10.06 8.09 -3.52
N GLY A 276 10.85 8.53 -4.51
CA GLY A 276 11.89 7.71 -5.18
C GLY A 276 11.48 6.51 -6.03
N GLY A 277 10.30 6.52 -6.65
CA GLY A 277 9.92 5.53 -7.68
C GLY A 277 10.58 5.74 -9.04
N GLU A 278 10.64 4.70 -9.87
CA GLU A 278 11.03 4.80 -11.29
C GLU A 278 10.17 5.85 -12.02
N GLU A 279 10.70 6.44 -13.10
CA GLU A 279 10.01 7.49 -13.88
C GLU A 279 8.59 7.07 -14.29
N GLY A 280 8.41 5.79 -14.66
CA GLY A 280 7.10 5.23 -15.01
C GLY A 280 6.10 5.18 -13.85
N LEU A 281 6.56 4.91 -12.61
CA LEU A 281 5.69 4.96 -11.42
C LEU A 281 5.24 6.40 -11.12
N GLN A 282 6.16 7.37 -11.25
CA GLN A 282 5.83 8.78 -11.06
C GLN A 282 4.83 9.28 -12.11
N GLU A 283 5.01 8.88 -13.37
CA GLU A 283 4.07 9.21 -14.45
C GLU A 283 2.68 8.60 -14.20
N ALA A 284 2.60 7.33 -13.82
CA ALA A 284 1.34 6.67 -13.49
C ALA A 284 0.60 7.37 -12.34
N LEU A 285 1.31 7.79 -11.30
CA LEU A 285 0.72 8.54 -10.18
C LEU A 285 0.24 9.94 -10.58
N ARG A 286 0.97 10.64 -11.45
CA ARG A 286 0.54 11.93 -12.00
C ARG A 286 -0.75 11.77 -12.80
N ILE A 287 -0.85 10.72 -13.61
CA ILE A 287 -2.06 10.41 -14.39
C ILE A 287 -3.23 10.16 -13.43
N GLU A 288 -3.07 9.34 -12.40
CA GLU A 288 -4.15 9.09 -11.44
C GLU A 288 -4.55 10.31 -10.64
N TRP A 289 -3.58 11.14 -10.27
CA TRP A 289 -3.88 12.38 -9.59
C TRP A 289 -4.74 13.28 -10.48
N CYS A 290 -4.37 13.45 -11.76
CA CYS A 290 -5.18 14.19 -12.74
C CYS A 290 -6.59 13.60 -12.88
N LYS A 291 -6.72 12.27 -13.00
CA LYS A 291 -8.02 11.60 -13.04
C LYS A 291 -8.83 11.81 -11.77
N SER A 292 -8.20 11.69 -10.60
CA SER A 292 -8.84 11.86 -9.29
C SER A 292 -9.33 13.30 -9.08
N ARG A 293 -8.53 14.26 -9.53
CA ARG A 293 -8.89 15.67 -9.48
C ARG A 293 -10.01 16.02 -10.45
N ALA A 294 -9.94 15.55 -11.70
CA ALA A 294 -11.04 15.75 -12.65
C ALA A 294 -12.35 15.16 -12.13
N ARG A 295 -12.29 14.01 -11.44
CA ARG A 295 -13.44 13.42 -10.73
C ARG A 295 -13.95 14.31 -9.60
N ALA A 296 -13.05 14.85 -8.77
CA ALA A 296 -13.44 15.77 -7.69
C ALA A 296 -14.10 17.04 -8.24
N GLN A 297 -13.58 17.61 -9.33
CA GLN A 297 -14.17 18.77 -10.01
C GLN A 297 -15.55 18.45 -10.59
N ARG A 298 -15.70 17.32 -11.31
CA ARG A 298 -17.03 16.90 -11.79
C ARG A 298 -18.01 16.65 -10.64
N TRP A 299 -17.57 16.04 -9.56
CA TRP A 299 -18.43 15.84 -8.39
C TRP A 299 -18.90 17.17 -7.79
N GLN A 300 -18.02 18.18 -7.78
CA GLN A 300 -18.38 19.53 -7.38
C GLN A 300 -19.41 20.15 -8.34
N GLU A 301 -19.20 20.04 -9.66
CA GLU A 301 -20.16 20.49 -10.68
C GLU A 301 -21.52 19.79 -10.51
N GLU A 302 -21.55 18.49 -10.25
CA GLU A 302 -22.79 17.73 -9.99
C GLU A 302 -23.50 18.22 -8.71
N CYS A 303 -22.74 18.59 -7.67
CA CYS A 303 -23.33 19.19 -6.46
C CYS A 303 -23.94 20.57 -6.77
N GLU A 304 -23.28 21.39 -7.58
CA GLU A 304 -23.79 22.69 -8.02
C GLU A 304 -25.05 22.53 -8.90
N LEU A 305 -25.02 21.59 -9.85
CA LEU A 305 -26.17 21.25 -10.70
C LEU A 305 -27.34 20.72 -9.87
N LEU A 306 -27.11 19.85 -8.89
CA LEU A 306 -28.16 19.33 -8.02
C LEU A 306 -28.85 20.45 -7.24
N ILE A 307 -28.10 21.45 -6.77
CA ILE A 307 -28.65 22.63 -6.09
C ILE A 307 -29.58 23.41 -7.05
N GLU A 308 -29.13 23.64 -8.28
CA GLU A 308 -29.92 24.33 -9.30
C GLU A 308 -31.13 23.49 -9.75
N GLU A 309 -31.01 22.18 -9.88
CA GLU A 309 -32.12 21.28 -10.19
C GLU A 309 -33.19 21.32 -9.10
N ILE A 310 -32.80 21.27 -7.82
CA ILE A 310 -33.71 21.45 -6.69
C ILE A 310 -34.43 22.80 -6.78
N HIS A 311 -33.71 23.87 -7.14
CA HIS A 311 -34.31 25.18 -7.35
C HIS A 311 -35.32 25.17 -8.52
N HIS A 312 -34.94 24.61 -9.67
CA HIS A 312 -35.77 24.52 -10.86
C HIS A 312 -37.04 23.72 -10.64
N VAL A 313 -37.00 22.61 -9.89
CA VAL A 313 -38.21 21.83 -9.60
C VAL A 313 -39.18 22.62 -8.72
N LYS A 314 -38.68 23.36 -7.72
CA LYS A 314 -39.54 24.28 -6.91
C LYS A 314 -40.21 25.33 -7.78
N VAL A 315 -39.45 26.01 -8.63
CA VAL A 315 -39.98 27.02 -9.57
C VAL A 315 -41.02 26.40 -10.52
N THR A 316 -40.78 25.18 -10.98
CA THR A 316 -41.70 24.45 -11.87
C THR A 316 -43.03 24.15 -11.18
N PHE A 317 -43.02 23.73 -9.91
CA PHE A 317 -44.25 23.52 -9.14
C PHE A 317 -45.04 24.81 -8.94
N GLN A 318 -44.36 25.91 -8.57
CA GLN A 318 -44.99 27.23 -8.46
C GLN A 318 -45.57 27.71 -9.79
N PHE A 319 -44.86 27.47 -10.90
CA PHE A 319 -45.34 27.79 -12.24
C PHE A 319 -46.62 27.01 -12.58
N TYR A 320 -46.66 25.69 -12.36
CA TYR A 320 -47.89 24.92 -12.63
C TYR A 320 -49.03 25.30 -11.69
N GLU A 321 -48.76 25.59 -10.42
CA GLU A 321 -49.77 26.09 -9.49
C GLU A 321 -50.42 27.38 -10.01
N THR A 322 -49.62 28.36 -10.45
CA THR A 322 -50.13 29.63 -11.01
C THR A 322 -50.91 29.42 -12.30
N VAL A 323 -50.43 28.55 -13.21
CA VAL A 323 -51.13 28.19 -14.44
C VAL A 323 -52.51 27.58 -14.15
N TRP A 324 -52.61 26.67 -13.17
CA TRP A 324 -53.90 26.08 -12.79
C TRP A 324 -54.83 27.06 -12.08
N LYS A 325 -54.31 27.97 -11.24
CA LYS A 325 -55.09 29.07 -10.65
C LYS A 325 -55.64 30.02 -11.71
N ASP A 326 -54.86 30.36 -12.73
CA ASP A 326 -55.30 31.24 -13.81
C ASP A 326 -56.29 30.56 -14.74
N ARG A 327 -56.16 29.25 -14.98
CA ARG A 327 -57.19 28.45 -15.66
C ARG A 327 -58.50 28.44 -14.86
N ALA A 328 -58.45 28.33 -13.54
CA ALA A 328 -59.65 28.39 -12.69
C ALA A 328 -60.39 29.73 -12.76
N LYS A 329 -59.68 30.84 -13.03
CA LYS A 329 -60.28 32.18 -13.21
C LYS A 329 -60.96 32.35 -14.57
N LYS A 330 -60.54 31.61 -15.60
CA LYS A 330 -61.04 31.73 -16.98
C LYS A 330 -62.22 30.81 -17.30
N VAL A 331 -62.56 29.88 -16.41
CA VAL A 331 -63.59 28.85 -16.65
C VAL A 331 -64.83 29.11 -15.80
N ASP A 332 -65.98 29.28 -16.47
CA ASP A 332 -67.26 29.56 -15.83
C ASP A 332 -67.99 28.31 -15.32
N LEU A 333 -67.62 27.13 -15.81
CA LEU A 333 -68.20 25.86 -15.41
C LEU A 333 -67.73 25.47 -13.99
N PRO A 334 -68.65 25.25 -13.03
CA PRO A 334 -68.29 25.03 -11.62
C PRO A 334 -67.44 23.76 -11.40
N GLY A 335 -67.73 22.68 -12.14
CA GLY A 335 -66.96 21.43 -12.04
C GLY A 335 -65.53 21.55 -12.58
N ALA A 336 -65.35 22.26 -13.69
CA ALA A 336 -64.03 22.48 -14.28
C ALA A 336 -63.20 23.48 -13.45
N ARG A 337 -63.84 24.49 -12.86
CA ARG A 337 -63.20 25.40 -11.89
C ARG A 337 -62.74 24.66 -10.63
N ALA A 338 -63.59 23.79 -10.06
CA ALA A 338 -63.24 22.97 -8.90
C ALA A 338 -62.06 22.02 -9.21
N TYR A 339 -62.04 21.41 -10.40
CA TYR A 339 -60.92 20.57 -10.83
C TYR A 339 -59.62 21.35 -10.99
N ALA A 340 -59.65 22.54 -11.61
CA ALA A 340 -58.47 23.38 -11.76
C ALA A 340 -57.90 23.85 -10.41
N LEU A 341 -58.75 24.18 -9.44
CA LEU A 341 -58.32 24.50 -8.07
C LEU A 341 -57.74 23.28 -7.34
N LYS A 342 -58.31 22.09 -7.54
CA LYS A 342 -57.76 20.83 -7.02
C LYS A 342 -56.36 20.54 -7.59
N GLN A 343 -56.16 20.77 -8.89
CA GLN A 343 -54.84 20.62 -9.51
C GLN A 343 -53.83 21.62 -8.95
N ALA A 344 -54.22 22.89 -8.75
CA ALA A 344 -53.36 23.88 -8.10
C ALA A 344 -52.95 23.46 -6.67
N ALA A 345 -53.90 22.96 -5.86
CA ALA A 345 -53.62 22.46 -4.52
C ALA A 345 -52.65 21.26 -4.53
N LEU A 346 -52.78 20.35 -5.51
CA LEU A 346 -51.88 19.21 -5.67
C LEU A 346 -50.44 19.67 -5.95
N TRP A 347 -50.23 20.63 -6.87
CA TRP A 347 -48.89 21.16 -7.13
C TRP A 347 -48.27 21.85 -5.92
N GLN A 348 -49.10 22.53 -5.11
CA GLN A 348 -48.66 23.14 -3.85
C GLN A 348 -48.27 22.08 -2.79
N GLU A 349 -49.00 20.96 -2.71
CA GLU A 349 -48.65 19.84 -1.83
C GLU A 349 -47.35 19.16 -2.26
N LEU A 350 -47.14 18.98 -3.57
CA LEU A 350 -45.89 18.45 -4.13
C LEU A 350 -44.70 19.35 -3.79
N GLU A 351 -44.86 20.67 -3.88
CA GLU A 351 -43.81 21.63 -3.49
C GLU A 351 -43.43 21.50 -2.02
N LYS A 352 -44.41 21.43 -1.11
CA LYS A 352 -44.16 21.29 0.33
C LYS A 352 -43.47 19.97 0.66
N SER A 353 -43.98 18.87 0.12
CA SER A 353 -43.42 17.52 0.31
C SER A 353 -41.98 17.45 -0.21
N ALA A 354 -41.72 18.00 -1.40
CA ALA A 354 -40.39 18.01 -1.97
C ALA A 354 -39.43 18.92 -1.18
N ALA A 355 -39.89 20.08 -0.71
CA ALA A 355 -39.08 20.96 0.14
C ALA A 355 -38.69 20.29 1.47
N GLU A 356 -39.60 19.56 2.11
CA GLU A 356 -39.32 18.79 3.33
C GLU A 356 -38.25 17.72 3.11
N GLN A 357 -38.35 16.97 2.00
CA GLN A 357 -37.37 15.95 1.64
C GLN A 357 -36.00 16.56 1.32
N TRP A 358 -35.96 17.65 0.56
CA TRP A 358 -34.71 18.29 0.13
C TRP A 358 -34.02 19.12 1.19
N ASN A 359 -34.71 19.55 2.25
CA ASN A 359 -34.05 20.22 3.38
C ASN A 359 -33.01 19.30 4.04
N SER A 360 -33.30 17.99 4.10
CA SER A 360 -32.35 17.00 4.62
C SER A 360 -31.14 16.81 3.70
N THR A 361 -31.34 16.81 2.38
CA THR A 361 -30.26 16.62 1.40
C THR A 361 -29.39 17.87 1.30
N LEU A 362 -29.99 19.07 1.25
CA LEU A 362 -29.28 20.35 1.23
C LEU A 362 -28.42 20.55 2.49
N ALA A 363 -28.89 20.08 3.66
CA ALA A 363 -28.09 20.12 4.89
C ALA A 363 -26.89 19.16 4.89
N SER A 364 -26.95 18.09 4.09
CA SER A 364 -25.86 17.11 3.96
C SER A 364 -24.85 17.43 2.86
N LEU A 365 -25.21 18.32 1.93
CA LEU A 365 -24.28 18.81 0.92
C LEU A 365 -23.26 19.72 1.59
N PRO A 366 -21.97 19.61 1.24
CA PRO A 366 -20.99 20.55 1.72
C PRO A 366 -21.42 21.95 1.27
N LEU A 367 -21.68 22.85 2.24
CA LEU A 367 -21.86 24.27 1.94
C LEU A 367 -20.65 24.68 1.10
N LEU A 368 -20.91 25.13 -0.14
CA LEU A 368 -19.93 25.73 -1.03
C LEU A 368 -19.44 27.05 -0.39
N SER A 369 -18.66 26.97 0.68
CA SER A 369 -17.68 28.01 0.94
C SER A 369 -16.67 27.91 -0.17
N HIS A 370 -16.52 28.98 -0.93
CA HIS A 370 -15.62 29.18 -2.06
C HIS A 370 -14.12 28.92 -1.79
N GLU A 371 -13.79 28.30 -0.68
CA GLU A 371 -12.47 27.85 -0.30
C GLU A 371 -12.61 26.39 0.09
N VAL A 372 -12.31 25.48 -0.85
CA VAL A 372 -11.84 24.16 -0.46
C VAL A 372 -10.65 24.44 0.48
N PRO A 373 -10.71 24.06 1.77
CA PRO A 373 -9.51 24.08 2.59
C PRO A 373 -8.55 23.15 1.86
N ASP A 374 -7.44 23.71 1.37
CA ASP A 374 -6.33 22.96 0.78
C ASP A 374 -6.11 21.77 1.74
N PRO A 375 -6.33 20.50 1.33
CA PRO A 375 -6.00 19.36 2.17
C PRO A 375 -4.49 19.21 2.12
N THR A 376 -3.78 20.26 2.53
CA THR A 376 -2.39 20.23 2.92
C THR A 376 -2.37 19.41 4.19
N LEU A 377 -2.14 18.11 4.02
CA LEU A 377 -1.17 17.43 4.86
C LEU A 377 0.04 18.38 4.93
N ASN A 378 0.13 19.16 6.01
CA ASN A 378 1.33 19.88 6.38
C ASN A 378 2.42 18.83 6.54
N LEU A 379 3.17 18.58 5.47
CA LEU A 379 4.42 17.82 5.48
C LEU A 379 5.61 18.72 5.87
N ASP A 380 5.35 20.01 6.10
CA ASP A 380 6.32 20.98 6.58
C ASP A 380 5.84 21.56 7.92
N SER A 381 6.04 20.81 9.00
CA SER A 381 6.21 21.42 10.32
C SER A 381 7.45 20.76 10.96
N PRO A 382 8.37 21.57 11.50
CA PRO A 382 9.72 21.14 11.88
C PRO A 382 9.75 20.09 12.99
#